data_AF-A0A8I0BPF7-F1
#
_entry.id   AF-A0A8I0BPF7-F1
#
_cell.length_a   1.000
_cell.length_b   1.000
_cell.length_c   1.000
_cell.angle_alpha   90.00
_cell.angle_beta   90.00
_cell.angle_gamma   90.00
#
_symmetry.space_group_name_H-M   'P 1'
#
loop_
_entity.id
_entity.type
_entity.pdbx_description
1 polymer ?
#
loop_
_entity_poly.entity_id
_entity_poly.type
_entity_poly.pdbx_seq_one_letter_code
_entity_poly.pdbx_strand_id
1 'polypeptide(L)'
;MDLFSHSWLPFIYQYSFGLLIFGGGLFAIFKAYGYQEFWAEYKTWVLVLIWGFIYVSSIHLLMTIAALNNTPQLYLVILSGYILTALILSRYVR
;
A
#
# COMPACT_ATOMS: atom_id res chain seq x y z
N MET A 1 -21.16 -20.92 6.57
CA MET A 1 -20.28 -19.76 6.29
C MET A 1 -18.80 -20.16 6.39
N ASP A 2 -18.40 -21.30 5.82
CA ASP A 2 -17.00 -21.77 5.90
C ASP A 2 -16.15 -21.32 4.69
N LEU A 3 -16.77 -21.08 3.53
CA LEU A 3 -16.04 -20.68 2.30
C LEU A 3 -15.26 -19.36 2.41
N PHE A 4 -15.55 -18.49 3.38
CA PHE A 4 -14.89 -17.19 3.55
C PHE A 4 -14.05 -17.06 4.81
N SER A 5 -13.90 -18.14 5.60
CA SER A 5 -13.16 -18.13 6.87
C SER A 5 -11.67 -17.72 6.71
N HIS A 6 -11.13 -17.88 5.50
CA HIS A 6 -9.73 -17.59 5.15
C HIS A 6 -9.58 -16.56 4.03
N SER A 7 -10.59 -15.73 3.77
CA SER A 7 -10.49 -14.70 2.71
C SER A 7 -9.42 -13.62 2.98
N TRP A 8 -8.93 -13.54 4.22
CA TRP A 8 -7.77 -12.73 4.62
C TRP A 8 -6.42 -13.38 4.23
N LEU A 9 -6.37 -14.69 4.00
CA LEU A 9 -5.12 -15.41 3.73
C LEU A 9 -4.49 -15.01 2.39
N PRO A 10 -5.25 -14.86 1.27
CA PRO A 10 -4.70 -14.33 0.02
C PRO A 10 -4.11 -12.92 0.17
N PHE A 11 -4.75 -12.06 0.98
CA PHE A 11 -4.22 -10.72 1.27
C PHE A 11 -2.84 -10.83 1.93
N ILE A 12 -2.72 -11.62 3.00
CA ILE A 12 -1.43 -11.79 3.69
C ILE A 12 -0.38 -12.36 2.75
N TYR A 13 -0.72 -13.37 1.94
CA TYR A 13 0.21 -13.97 0.99
C TYR A 13 0.72 -12.95 -0.03
N GLN A 14 -0.20 -12.24 -0.69
CA GLN A 14 0.15 -11.29 -1.74
C GLN A 14 1.03 -10.14 -1.21
N TYR A 15 0.64 -9.50 -0.11
CA TYR A 15 1.36 -8.33 0.39
C TYR A 15 2.60 -8.69 1.21
N SER A 16 2.63 -9.80 1.95
CA SER A 16 3.84 -10.21 2.67
C SER A 16 4.91 -10.71 1.71
N PHE A 17 4.53 -11.56 0.74
CA PHE A 17 5.48 -12.02 -0.26
C PHE A 17 5.91 -10.88 -1.20
N GLY A 18 4.97 -10.01 -1.55
CA GLY A 18 5.25 -8.76 -2.26
C GLY A 18 6.26 -7.89 -1.52
N LEU A 19 6.08 -7.66 -0.21
CA LEU A 19 7.01 -6.89 0.62
C LEU A 19 8.39 -7.56 0.69
N LEU A 20 8.45 -8.88 0.75
CA LEU A 20 9.70 -9.63 0.81
C LEU A 20 10.52 -9.43 -0.47
N ILE A 21 9.90 -9.61 -1.65
CA ILE A 21 10.55 -9.42 -2.94
C ILE A 21 10.88 -7.94 -3.17
N PHE A 22 9.89 -7.07 -2.99
CA PHE A 22 10.03 -5.64 -3.26
C PHE A 22 11.00 -4.97 -2.28
N GLY A 23 10.82 -5.19 -0.99
CA GLY A 23 11.69 -4.67 0.07
C GLY A 23 13.10 -5.26 -0.01
N GLY A 24 13.22 -6.55 -0.33
CA GLY A 24 14.52 -7.18 -0.58
C GLY A 24 15.27 -6.57 -1.76
N GLY A 25 14.56 -6.33 -2.88
CA GLY A 25 15.13 -5.64 -4.04
C GLY A 25 15.55 -4.20 -3.72
N LEU A 26 14.71 -3.45 -3.00
CA LEU A 26 15.02 -2.09 -2.58
C LEU A 26 16.25 -2.07 -1.65
N PHE A 27 16.30 -2.97 -0.67
CA PHE A 27 17.45 -3.15 0.21
C PHE A 27 18.75 -3.45 -0.57
N ALA A 28 18.70 -4.33 -1.57
CA ALA A 28 19.84 -4.65 -2.41
C ALA A 28 20.35 -3.42 -3.19
N ILE A 29 19.44 -2.59 -3.72
CA ILE A 29 19.79 -1.34 -4.42
C ILE A 29 20.45 -0.35 -3.45
N PHE A 30 19.84 -0.10 -2.28
CA PHE A 30 20.43 0.75 -1.25
C PHE A 30 21.84 0.27 -0.85
N LYS A 31 22.05 -1.05 -0.78
CA LYS A 31 23.33 -1.63 -0.43
C LYS A 31 24.37 -1.49 -1.53
N ALA A 32 23.96 -1.60 -2.81
CA ALA A 32 24.85 -1.53 -3.96
C ALA A 32 25.24 -0.08 -4.33
N TYR A 33 24.29 0.85 -4.27
CA TYR A 33 24.49 2.24 -4.71
C TYR A 33 24.99 3.16 -3.59
N GLY A 34 24.88 2.73 -2.32
CA GLY A 34 25.15 3.56 -1.16
C GLY A 34 23.89 4.27 -0.67
N TYR A 35 23.66 4.22 0.65
CA TYR A 35 22.41 4.72 1.22
C TYR A 35 22.24 6.23 1.04
N GLN A 36 23.31 6.99 1.28
CA GLN A 36 23.24 8.46 1.25
C GLN A 36 23.07 8.95 -0.19
N GLU A 37 23.79 8.35 -1.12
CA GLU A 37 23.80 8.65 -2.56
C GLU A 37 22.44 8.33 -3.17
N PHE A 38 21.93 7.11 -2.96
CA PHE A 38 20.64 6.70 -3.48
C PHE A 38 19.50 7.52 -2.88
N TRP A 39 19.55 7.82 -1.58
CA TRP A 39 18.53 8.65 -0.94
C TRP A 39 18.58 10.09 -1.47
N ALA A 40 19.75 10.69 -1.63
CA ALA A 40 19.88 12.05 -2.13
C ALA A 40 19.28 12.19 -3.54
N GLU A 41 19.46 11.19 -4.40
CA GLU A 41 18.98 11.22 -5.79
C GLU A 41 17.52 10.76 -5.95
N TYR A 42 17.09 9.72 -5.22
CA TYR A 42 15.82 9.02 -5.47
C TYR A 42 14.80 9.08 -4.33
N LYS A 43 15.03 9.87 -3.26
CA LYS A 43 14.12 9.96 -2.09
C LYS A 43 12.65 10.10 -2.48
N THR A 44 12.31 10.99 -3.41
CA THR A 44 10.91 11.20 -3.82
C THR A 44 10.29 9.92 -4.37
N TRP A 45 11.01 9.21 -5.24
CA TRP A 45 10.52 7.97 -5.84
C TRP A 45 10.43 6.83 -4.82
N VAL A 46 11.38 6.74 -3.89
CA VAL A 46 11.32 5.79 -2.78
C VAL A 46 10.09 6.05 -1.90
N LEU A 47 9.82 7.32 -1.56
CA LEU A 47 8.63 7.70 -0.80
C LEU A 47 7.35 7.39 -1.57
N VAL A 48 7.29 7.68 -2.88
CA VAL A 48 6.15 7.35 -3.74
C VAL A 48 5.91 5.84 -3.79
N LEU A 49 6.96 5.04 -3.90
CA LEU A 49 6.86 3.58 -3.91
C LEU A 49 6.34 3.02 -2.59
N ILE A 50 6.93 3.45 -1.47
CA ILE A 50 6.49 3.03 -0.13
C ILE A 50 5.03 3.46 0.10
N TRP A 51 4.70 4.71 -0.24
CA TRP A 51 3.34 5.22 -0.09
C TRP A 51 2.35 4.48 -0.97
N GLY A 52 2.69 4.19 -2.24
CA GLY A 52 1.86 3.41 -3.15
C GLY A 52 1.57 2.01 -2.61
N PHE A 53 2.57 1.35 -2.04
CA PHE A 53 2.39 0.04 -1.39
C PHE A 53 1.45 0.11 -0.19
N ILE A 54 1.66 1.06 0.72
CA ILE A 54 0.78 1.28 1.89
C ILE A 54 -0.64 1.59 1.44
N TYR A 55 -0.79 2.45 0.43
CA TYR A 55 -2.08 2.87 -0.08
C TYR A 55 -2.90 1.70 -0.63
N VAL A 56 -2.33 0.93 -1.55
CA VAL A 56 -3.02 -0.20 -2.18
C VAL A 56 -3.30 -1.32 -1.18
N SER A 57 -2.34 -1.65 -0.31
CA SER A 57 -2.54 -2.67 0.73
C SER A 57 -3.60 -2.26 1.74
N SER A 58 -3.65 -0.99 2.15
CA SER A 58 -4.68 -0.50 3.08
C SER A 58 -6.08 -0.57 2.48
N ILE A 59 -6.25 -0.17 1.21
CA ILE A 59 -7.56 -0.26 0.53
C ILE A 59 -8.02 -1.72 0.46
N HIS A 60 -7.14 -2.61 0.01
CA HIS A 60 -7.49 -4.03 -0.12
C HIS A 60 -7.83 -4.63 1.26
N LEU A 61 -7.05 -4.34 2.30
CA LEU A 61 -7.33 -4.80 3.67
C LEU A 61 -8.70 -4.32 4.16
N LEU A 62 -8.98 -3.02 4.03
CA LEU A 62 -10.24 -2.43 4.49
C LEU A 62 -11.45 -3.02 3.74
N MET A 63 -11.32 -3.29 2.43
CA MET A 63 -12.39 -3.96 1.69
C MET A 63 -12.60 -5.41 2.14
N THR A 64 -11.52 -6.16 2.42
CA THR A 64 -11.61 -7.53 2.96
C THR A 64 -12.29 -7.54 4.32
N ILE A 65 -11.93 -6.62 5.22
CA ILE A 65 -12.56 -6.46 6.53
C ILE A 65 -14.03 -6.07 6.40
N ALA A 66 -14.35 -5.15 5.48
CA ALA A 66 -15.73 -4.73 5.22
C ALA A 66 -16.60 -5.90 4.77
N ALA A 67 -16.07 -6.73 3.86
CA ALA A 67 -16.76 -7.92 3.37
C ALA A 67 -16.94 -8.98 4.48
N LEU A 68 -15.89 -9.25 5.26
CA LEU A 68 -15.91 -10.24 6.33
C LEU A 68 -16.88 -9.89 7.46
N ASN A 69 -16.96 -8.60 7.82
CA ASN A 69 -17.80 -8.14 8.93
C ASN A 69 -19.15 -7.58 8.50
N ASN A 70 -19.55 -7.76 7.22
CA ASN A 70 -20.77 -7.19 6.65
C ASN A 70 -20.94 -5.69 7.01
N THR A 71 -19.85 -4.92 6.89
CA THR A 71 -19.77 -3.51 7.30
C THR A 71 -19.58 -2.61 6.07
N PRO A 72 -20.61 -2.43 5.22
CA PRO A 72 -20.49 -1.68 3.96
C PRO A 72 -20.18 -0.19 4.15
N GLN A 73 -20.39 0.36 5.35
CA GLN A 73 -20.04 1.75 5.67
C GLN A 73 -18.54 2.02 5.52
N LEU A 74 -17.69 0.99 5.67
CA LEU A 74 -16.25 1.11 5.43
C LEU A 74 -15.92 1.50 3.98
N TYR A 75 -16.79 1.18 3.00
CA TYR A 75 -16.58 1.64 1.62
C TYR A 75 -16.65 3.17 1.50
N LEU A 76 -17.49 3.83 2.31
CA LEU A 76 -17.56 5.29 2.34
C LEU A 76 -16.31 5.90 2.98
N VAL A 77 -15.72 5.22 3.96
CA VAL A 77 -14.44 5.63 4.56
C VAL A 77 -13.30 5.50 3.54
N ILE A 78 -13.25 4.40 2.79
CA ILE A 78 -12.26 4.20 1.72
C ILE A 78 -12.43 5.27 0.63
N LEU A 79 -13.66 5.52 0.18
CA LEU A 79 -13.97 6.51 -0.85
C LEU A 79 -13.62 7.94 -0.39
N SER A 80 -13.96 8.30 0.85
CA SER A 80 -13.61 9.62 1.39
C SER A 80 -12.09 9.78 1.53
N GLY A 81 -11.37 8.73 1.93
CA GLY A 81 -9.90 8.70 1.91
C GLY A 81 -9.31 8.89 0.51
N TYR A 82 -9.88 8.25 -0.52
CA TYR A 82 -9.47 8.43 -1.91
C TYR A 82 -9.68 9.87 -2.37
N ILE A 83 -10.87 10.44 -2.14
CA ILE A 83 -11.20 11.82 -2.49
C ILE A 83 -10.28 12.80 -1.78
N LEU A 84 -10.05 12.64 -0.47
CA LEU A 84 -9.14 13.48 0.29
C LEU A 84 -7.72 13.43 -0.27
N THR A 85 -7.22 12.22 -0.58
CA THR A 85 -5.89 12.03 -1.16
C THR A 85 -5.79 12.72 -2.52
N ALA A 86 -6.78 12.54 -3.39
CA ALA A 86 -6.84 13.19 -4.70
C ALA A 86 -6.89 14.73 -4.57
N LEU A 87 -7.67 15.27 -3.64
CA LEU A 87 -7.73 16.70 -3.36
C LEU A 87 -6.40 17.25 -2.86
N ILE A 88 -5.72 16.53 -1.96
CA ILE A 88 -4.39 16.92 -1.49
C ILE A 88 -3.40 16.93 -2.66
N LEU A 89 -3.36 15.85 -3.44
CA LEU A 89 -2.45 15.73 -4.59
C LEU A 89 -2.73 16.77 -5.68
N SER A 90 -3.99 17.12 -5.92
CA SER A 90 -4.38 18.14 -6.91
C SER A 90 -3.76 19.51 -6.62
N ARG A 91 -3.41 19.81 -5.36
CA ARG A 91 -2.72 21.06 -5.00
C ARG A 91 -1.27 21.10 -5.48
N TYR A 92 -0.69 19.95 -5.79
CA TYR A 92 0.70 19.80 -6.21
C TYR A 92 0.85 19.58 -7.73
N VAL A 93 -0.25 19.31 -8.44
CA VAL A 93 -0.31 19.24 -9.90
C VAL A 93 -0.72 20.62 -10.41
N ARG A 94 0.24 21.41 -10.90
CA ARG A 94 -0.01 22.67 -11.62
C ARG A 94 -0.23 22.41 -13.09
#